data_AF-A0A9E1S928-F1
#
_entry.id   AF-A0A9E1S928-F1
#
_cell.length_a   1.000
_cell.length_b   1.000
_cell.length_c   1.000
_cell.angle_alpha   90.00
_cell.angle_beta   90.00
_cell.angle_gamma   90.00
#
_symmetry.space_group_name_H-M   'P 1'
#
loop_
_entity.id
_entity.type
_entity.pdbx_description
1 polymer ?
#
loop_
_entity_poly.entity_id
_entity_poly.type
_entity_poly.pdbx_seq_one_letter_code
_entity_poly.pdbx_strand_id
1 'polypeptide(L)'
;MIQSVLAKKEFSIEDTFKAHCIECHGANGKVKGEVNLLSFIQGKDIKSDPELLQTVLEVIDFGEMPPEENQPVDNTERKVIVSELKKLLEESVSGASGEWVNAPIRRMTRFQYANAVKDLLDLKVEVFPLPERMMRDRSGYFKPASGKMPAKMTVSSRALGKSGLIEPRMDGVAPFPQDLRAEHGYDTQGDHLSLSPLLMEDFFRLSRSIVKSPSFNQKNIGSWTKYFGEPKPEVNQMDELKTRLRGLLTLAFRRPVQDKTFKKYFSYAKQQIDKGVVIGNVMKDVLSAILASPRFLYLYDQDDKENAQPDSSLNLDLASRLSFFLWGSLPDEELLQAAKKGVLVEEEQLSKQVDRMLTDKKLKRFCDSFPTQWLQLDRIISAVPDEKKYRDFYYAAPLYRTTMDMMMEPLLLFETVLIEDRSILELIDS
;
A
#
# COMPACT_ATOMS: atom_id res chain seq x y z
N MET A 1 7.99 -40.89 25.48
CA MET A 1 7.23 -41.31 24.29
C MET A 1 6.30 -40.16 23.97
N ILE A 2 6.62 -39.34 22.96
CA ILE A 2 5.76 -38.23 22.53
C ILE A 2 4.55 -38.90 21.88
N GLN A 3 3.39 -38.86 22.53
CA GLN A 3 2.16 -39.34 21.92
C GLN A 3 1.73 -38.36 20.83
N SER A 4 1.60 -38.84 19.60
CA SER A 4 1.06 -38.04 18.50
C SER A 4 -0.34 -37.53 18.85
N VAL A 5 -0.59 -36.25 18.59
CA VAL A 5 -1.91 -35.62 18.79
C VAL A 5 -2.97 -36.29 17.93
N LEU A 6 -2.57 -36.89 16.79
CA LEU A 6 -3.45 -37.66 15.89
C LEU A 6 -3.96 -38.98 16.48
N ALA A 7 -3.40 -39.46 17.60
CA ALA A 7 -3.85 -40.68 18.26
C ALA A 7 -5.14 -40.49 19.08
N LYS A 8 -5.59 -39.25 19.29
CA LYS A 8 -6.82 -38.91 20.01
C LYS A 8 -7.99 -38.65 19.04
N LYS A 9 -9.22 -38.94 19.50
CA LYS A 9 -10.45 -38.84 18.69
C LYS A 9 -10.86 -37.39 18.34
N GLU A 10 -10.40 -36.41 19.12
CA GLU A 10 -10.68 -34.98 18.96
C GLU A 10 -9.37 -34.19 19.16
N PHE A 11 -9.20 -33.12 18.38
CA PHE A 11 -8.04 -32.23 18.48
C PHE A 11 -8.09 -31.43 19.80
N SER A 12 -6.94 -31.33 20.48
CA SER A 12 -6.79 -30.54 21.70
C SER A 12 -5.55 -29.66 21.59
N ILE A 13 -5.76 -28.35 21.67
CA ILE A 13 -4.67 -27.37 21.64
C ILE A 13 -3.75 -27.51 22.86
N GLU A 14 -4.32 -27.81 24.03
CA GLU A 14 -3.54 -28.02 25.25
C GLU A 14 -2.61 -29.23 25.14
N ASP A 15 -3.09 -30.31 24.55
CA ASP A 15 -2.30 -31.53 24.35
C ASP A 15 -1.17 -31.29 23.34
N THR A 16 -1.46 -30.50 22.29
CA THR A 16 -0.46 -30.09 21.30
C THR A 16 0.65 -29.26 21.95
N PHE A 17 0.29 -28.26 22.76
CA PHE A 17 1.27 -27.45 23.50
C PHE A 17 2.09 -28.29 24.49
N LYS A 18 1.44 -29.21 25.21
CA LYS A 18 2.12 -30.14 26.13
C LYS A 18 3.11 -31.06 25.42
N ALA A 19 2.76 -31.55 24.24
CA ALA A 19 3.59 -32.49 23.49
C ALA A 19 4.79 -31.81 22.83
N HIS A 20 4.59 -30.61 22.26
CA HIS A 20 5.54 -30.04 21.28
C HIS A 20 6.11 -28.67 21.66
N CYS A 21 5.49 -27.90 22.56
CA CYS A 21 5.79 -26.46 22.70
C CYS A 21 6.34 -26.06 24.08
N ILE A 22 5.79 -26.61 25.16
CA ILE A 22 6.06 -26.09 26.51
C ILE A 22 7.50 -26.30 26.98
N GLU A 23 8.26 -27.22 26.40
CA GLU A 23 9.67 -27.44 26.77
C GLU A 23 10.52 -26.16 26.59
N CYS A 24 10.18 -25.35 25.58
CA CYS A 24 10.85 -24.08 25.27
C CYS A 24 10.04 -22.84 25.68
N HIS A 25 8.71 -22.96 25.72
CA HIS A 25 7.77 -21.85 25.94
C HIS A 25 7.02 -21.97 27.27
N GLY A 26 7.75 -22.23 28.35
CA GLY A 26 7.32 -21.99 29.73
C GLY A 26 7.79 -23.03 30.75
N ALA A 27 7.96 -24.30 30.36
CA ALA A 27 8.39 -25.35 31.30
C ALA A 27 9.78 -25.05 31.87
N ASN A 28 9.98 -25.36 33.15
CA ASN A 28 11.23 -25.14 33.88
C ASN A 28 11.72 -23.68 33.85
N GLY A 29 10.82 -22.69 33.66
CA GLY A 29 11.16 -21.28 33.59
C GLY A 29 11.80 -20.83 32.27
N LYS A 30 11.88 -21.70 31.26
CA LYS A 30 12.35 -21.33 29.92
C LYS A 30 11.24 -20.62 29.17
N VAL A 31 11.49 -19.40 28.69
CA VAL A 31 10.53 -18.62 27.89
C VAL A 31 11.25 -18.11 26.64
N LYS A 32 11.50 -19.01 25.68
CA LYS A 32 12.13 -18.61 24.40
C LYS A 32 11.19 -17.68 23.63
N GLY A 33 11.76 -16.64 23.02
CA GLY A 33 11.01 -15.66 22.22
C GLY A 33 9.97 -14.86 23.00
N GLU A 34 10.12 -14.75 24.33
CA GLU A 34 9.16 -14.06 25.22
C GLU A 34 7.73 -14.63 25.22
N VAL A 35 7.53 -15.81 24.60
CA VAL A 35 6.25 -16.51 24.53
C VAL A 35 6.15 -17.56 25.63
N ASN A 36 5.14 -17.43 26.51
CA ASN A 36 4.83 -18.39 27.56
C ASN A 36 3.45 -19.03 27.33
N LEU A 37 3.44 -20.33 27.03
CA LEU A 37 2.23 -21.08 26.71
C LEU A 37 1.64 -21.81 27.94
N LEU A 38 2.27 -21.72 29.12
CA LEU A 38 1.81 -22.44 30.31
C LEU A 38 0.41 -22.01 30.77
N SER A 39 0.05 -20.73 30.61
CA SER A 39 -1.27 -20.24 31.00
C SER A 39 -2.40 -20.93 30.21
N PHE A 40 -2.15 -21.30 28.97
CA PHE A 40 -3.17 -21.88 28.09
C PHE A 40 -3.37 -23.37 28.34
N ILE A 41 -2.34 -24.08 28.81
CA ILE A 41 -2.52 -25.46 29.31
C ILE A 41 -3.15 -25.52 30.71
N GLN A 42 -3.23 -24.38 31.40
CA GLN A 42 -3.85 -24.22 32.73
C GLN A 42 -5.29 -23.71 32.63
N GLY A 43 -5.88 -23.69 31.43
CA GLY A 43 -7.29 -23.35 31.21
C GLY A 43 -7.57 -21.92 30.74
N LYS A 44 -6.55 -21.10 30.43
CA LYS A 44 -6.76 -19.86 29.67
C LYS A 44 -7.12 -20.22 28.23
N ASP A 45 -8.22 -19.69 27.72
CA ASP A 45 -8.58 -19.89 26.30
C ASP A 45 -7.60 -19.12 25.40
N ILE A 46 -6.94 -19.83 24.47
CA ILE A 46 -6.02 -19.22 23.50
C ILE A 46 -6.74 -18.23 22.58
N LYS A 47 -8.05 -18.38 22.36
CA LYS A 47 -8.87 -17.45 21.59
C LYS A 47 -9.00 -16.07 22.23
N SER A 48 -8.66 -15.93 23.51
CA SER A 48 -8.59 -14.63 24.17
C SER A 48 -7.37 -13.78 23.76
N ASP A 49 -6.45 -14.34 22.98
CA ASP A 49 -5.19 -13.73 22.57
C ASP A 49 -4.91 -13.99 21.08
N PRO A 50 -5.66 -13.31 20.17
CA PRO A 50 -5.61 -13.58 18.74
C PRO A 50 -4.25 -13.26 18.10
N GLU A 51 -3.53 -12.25 18.61
CA GLU A 51 -2.18 -11.91 18.12
C GLU A 51 -1.19 -13.05 18.42
N LEU A 52 -1.21 -13.60 19.64
CA LEU A 52 -0.38 -14.74 19.98
C LEU A 52 -0.80 -15.99 19.20
N LEU A 53 -2.10 -16.22 19.03
CA LEU A 53 -2.63 -17.34 18.26
C LEU A 53 -2.18 -17.29 16.79
N GLN A 54 -2.22 -16.10 16.17
CA GLN A 54 -1.69 -15.86 14.82
C GLN A 54 -0.17 -16.12 14.78
N THR A 55 0.59 -15.60 15.75
CA THR A 55 2.03 -15.82 15.83
C THR A 55 2.37 -17.31 15.90
N VAL A 56 1.69 -18.07 16.77
CA VAL A 56 1.89 -19.53 16.92
C VAL A 56 1.52 -20.27 15.65
N LEU A 57 0.43 -19.87 14.98
CA LEU A 57 0.04 -20.43 13.69
C LEU A 57 1.13 -20.24 12.63
N GLU A 58 1.63 -19.01 12.47
CA GLU A 58 2.62 -18.66 11.44
C GLU A 58 3.93 -19.44 11.61
N VAL A 59 4.51 -19.44 12.82
CA VAL A 59 5.78 -20.15 13.07
C VAL A 59 5.68 -21.67 12.86
N ILE A 60 4.49 -22.27 13.06
CA ILE A 60 4.25 -23.68 12.78
C ILE A 60 4.01 -23.92 11.28
N ASP A 61 3.24 -23.06 10.61
CA ASP A 61 2.96 -23.18 9.15
C ASP A 61 4.27 -23.04 8.35
N PHE A 62 5.10 -22.06 8.70
CA PHE A 62 6.44 -21.87 8.12
C PHE A 62 7.46 -22.93 8.55
N GLY A 63 7.16 -23.74 9.58
CA GLY A 63 8.05 -24.78 10.08
C GLY A 63 9.29 -24.27 10.80
N GLU A 64 9.24 -23.04 11.33
CA GLU A 64 10.30 -22.44 12.15
C GLU A 64 10.36 -23.07 13.55
N MET A 65 9.24 -23.64 13.99
CA MET A 65 9.13 -24.38 15.25
C MET A 65 8.75 -25.84 14.99
N PRO A 66 9.34 -26.80 15.72
CA PRO A 66 10.37 -26.63 16.76
C PRO A 66 11.76 -26.25 16.21
N PRO A 67 12.67 -25.69 17.03
CA PRO A 67 14.05 -25.36 16.63
C PRO A 67 14.80 -26.56 16.06
N GLU A 68 15.83 -26.34 15.23
CA GLU A 68 16.61 -27.41 14.59
C GLU A 68 17.20 -28.45 15.58
N GLU A 69 17.43 -28.06 16.84
CA GLU A 69 17.93 -28.92 17.91
C GLU A 69 16.88 -29.89 18.48
N ASN A 70 15.61 -29.70 18.13
CA ASN A 70 14.46 -30.45 18.64
C ASN A 70 13.87 -31.36 17.55
N GLN A 71 13.11 -32.37 17.97
CA GLN A 71 12.46 -33.28 17.01
C GLN A 71 11.36 -32.54 16.24
N PRO A 72 11.38 -32.60 14.90
CA PRO A 72 10.36 -31.94 14.09
C PRO A 72 9.02 -32.65 14.25
N VAL A 73 7.94 -31.87 14.18
CA VAL A 73 6.57 -32.41 14.10
C VAL A 73 6.38 -33.06 12.73
N ASP A 74 5.75 -34.23 12.70
CA ASP A 74 5.43 -34.91 11.43
C ASP A 74 4.61 -34.00 10.51
N ASN A 75 4.84 -34.08 9.20
CA ASN A 75 4.20 -33.20 8.23
C ASN A 75 2.67 -33.35 8.17
N THR A 76 2.14 -34.55 8.39
CA THR A 76 0.70 -34.80 8.43
C THR A 76 0.11 -34.22 9.71
N GLU A 77 0.76 -34.43 10.85
CA GLU A 77 0.36 -33.88 12.15
C GLU A 77 0.40 -32.34 12.15
N ARG A 78 1.46 -31.75 11.58
CA ARG A 78 1.61 -30.30 11.41
C ARG A 78 0.47 -29.68 10.60
N LYS A 79 0.09 -30.30 9.48
CA LYS A 79 -1.04 -29.80 8.65
C LYS A 79 -2.36 -29.80 9.43
N VAL A 80 -2.60 -30.81 10.26
CA VAL A 80 -3.79 -30.86 11.12
C VAL A 80 -3.74 -29.75 12.17
N ILE A 81 -2.60 -29.58 12.86
CA ILE A 81 -2.40 -28.50 13.84
C ILE A 81 -2.66 -27.14 13.20
N VAL A 82 -2.06 -26.86 12.04
CA VAL A 82 -2.25 -25.60 11.29
C VAL A 82 -3.72 -25.40 10.93
N SER A 83 -4.41 -26.43 10.45
CA SER A 83 -5.81 -26.33 10.08
C SER A 83 -6.71 -26.02 11.29
N GLU A 84 -6.45 -26.61 12.44
CA GLU A 84 -7.24 -26.39 13.66
C GLU A 84 -6.91 -25.04 14.32
N LEU A 85 -5.64 -24.62 14.30
CA LEU A 85 -5.24 -23.27 14.71
C LEU A 85 -5.89 -22.19 13.84
N LYS A 86 -6.00 -22.41 12.52
CA LYS A 86 -6.73 -21.51 11.61
C LYS A 86 -8.20 -21.38 12.02
N LYS A 87 -8.88 -22.49 12.32
CA LYS A 87 -10.26 -22.46 12.82
C LYS A 87 -10.39 -21.73 14.16
N LEU A 88 -9.49 -21.98 15.11
CA LEU A 88 -9.50 -21.29 16.40
C LEU A 88 -9.27 -19.78 16.23
N LEU A 89 -8.40 -19.38 15.29
CA LEU A 89 -8.18 -17.98 14.97
C LEU A 89 -9.42 -17.36 14.34
N GLU A 90 -10.05 -18.03 13.38
CA GLU A 90 -11.33 -17.63 12.79
C GLU A 90 -12.43 -17.49 13.87
N GLU A 91 -12.55 -18.43 14.81
CA GLU A 91 -13.47 -18.35 15.95
C GLU A 91 -13.15 -17.16 16.87
N SER A 92 -11.87 -16.92 17.16
CA SER A 92 -11.43 -15.82 18.03
C SER A 92 -11.76 -14.45 17.44
N VAL A 93 -11.71 -14.33 16.12
CA VAL A 93 -11.97 -13.08 15.39
C VAL A 93 -13.45 -12.94 15.01
N SER A 94 -14.18 -14.04 14.79
CA SER A 94 -15.61 -14.01 14.44
C SER A 94 -16.53 -13.68 15.64
N GLY A 95 -16.11 -13.97 16.87
CA GLY A 95 -16.80 -13.54 18.10
C GLY A 95 -16.53 -12.09 18.50
N ALA A 96 -15.45 -11.48 17.98
CA ALA A 96 -15.18 -10.06 18.11
C ALA A 96 -16.13 -9.29 17.16
N SER A 97 -17.34 -9.04 17.64
CA SER A 97 -18.34 -8.25 16.93
C SER A 97 -17.76 -6.88 16.52
N GLY A 98 -17.40 -6.73 15.24
CA GLY A 98 -17.34 -5.43 14.57
C GLY A 98 -16.18 -4.48 14.92
N GLU A 99 -15.19 -4.88 15.71
CA GLU A 99 -13.98 -4.06 15.90
C GLU A 99 -13.03 -4.26 14.72
N TRP A 100 -13.13 -3.35 13.75
CA TRP A 100 -12.16 -3.24 12.67
C TRP A 100 -10.78 -3.00 13.29
N VAL A 101 -9.83 -3.90 13.04
CA VAL A 101 -8.43 -3.71 13.48
C VAL A 101 -7.91 -2.43 12.85
N ASN A 102 -7.57 -1.44 13.68
CA ASN A 102 -6.99 -0.18 13.23
C ASN A 102 -5.68 -0.43 12.50
N ALA A 103 -5.52 0.21 11.34
CA ALA A 103 -4.32 0.10 10.55
C ALA A 103 -3.20 0.82 11.31
N PRO A 104 -2.01 0.20 11.45
CA PRO A 104 -0.89 0.86 12.08
C PRO A 104 -0.54 2.13 11.31
N ILE A 105 -0.19 3.18 12.06
CA ILE A 105 0.25 4.44 11.47
C ILE A 105 1.49 4.20 10.61
N ARG A 106 1.45 4.66 9.36
CA ARG A 106 2.59 4.62 8.45
C ARG A 106 2.58 5.82 7.52
N ARG A 107 3.75 6.21 7.00
CA ARG A 107 3.77 7.16 5.88
C ARG A 107 3.48 6.47 4.55
N MET A 108 3.21 7.26 3.52
CA MET A 108 3.24 6.81 2.14
C MET A 108 4.65 6.39 1.75
N THR A 109 4.71 5.37 0.88
CA THR A 109 5.94 5.07 0.14
C THR A 109 6.21 6.14 -0.91
N ARG A 110 7.41 6.17 -1.47
CA ARG A 110 7.77 7.02 -2.61
C ARG A 110 6.84 6.84 -3.81
N PHE A 111 6.50 5.59 -4.11
CA PHE A 111 5.55 5.25 -5.16
C PHE A 111 4.15 5.82 -4.86
N GLN A 112 3.66 5.66 -3.63
CA GLN A 112 2.37 6.17 -3.19
C GLN A 112 2.32 7.71 -3.18
N TYR A 113 3.37 8.37 -2.70
CA TYR A 113 3.46 9.84 -2.68
C TYR A 113 3.40 10.42 -4.10
N ALA A 114 4.17 9.86 -5.05
CA ALA A 114 4.20 10.32 -6.43
C ALA A 114 2.82 10.17 -7.10
N ASN A 115 2.16 9.03 -6.90
CA ASN A 115 0.80 8.79 -7.41
C ASN A 115 -0.23 9.72 -6.74
N ALA A 116 -0.12 9.95 -5.43
CA ALA A 116 -1.01 10.86 -4.69
C ALA A 116 -0.90 12.31 -5.18
N VAL A 117 0.32 12.82 -5.41
CA VAL A 117 0.53 14.14 -6.01
C VAL A 117 -0.04 14.18 -7.43
N LYS A 118 0.19 13.13 -8.22
CA LYS A 118 -0.31 13.02 -9.59
C LYS A 118 -1.83 13.08 -9.64
N ASP A 119 -2.51 12.34 -8.76
CA ASP A 119 -3.97 12.32 -8.71
C ASP A 119 -4.56 13.62 -8.11
N LEU A 120 -3.90 14.21 -7.10
CA LEU A 120 -4.36 15.46 -6.48
C LEU A 120 -4.39 16.62 -7.47
N LEU A 121 -3.43 16.65 -8.41
CA LEU A 121 -3.26 17.71 -9.41
C LEU A 121 -3.82 17.35 -10.79
N ASP A 122 -4.29 16.11 -10.97
CA ASP A 122 -4.56 15.53 -12.28
C ASP A 122 -3.38 15.76 -13.25
N LEU A 123 -2.19 15.39 -12.80
CA LEU A 123 -0.92 15.69 -13.47
C LEU A 123 -0.75 14.79 -14.69
N LYS A 124 -0.48 15.41 -15.85
CA LYS A 124 -0.30 14.73 -17.15
C LYS A 124 1.12 14.23 -17.40
N VAL A 125 2.02 14.51 -16.47
CA VAL A 125 3.43 14.11 -16.46
C VAL A 125 3.72 13.37 -15.15
N GLU A 126 4.85 12.66 -15.06
CA GLU A 126 5.28 12.11 -13.77
C GLU A 126 5.86 13.19 -12.86
N VAL A 127 5.78 12.98 -11.54
CA VAL A 127 6.37 13.93 -10.57
C VAL A 127 7.89 13.87 -10.63
N PHE A 128 8.44 12.66 -10.61
CA PHE A 128 9.85 12.34 -10.71
C PHE A 128 10.00 10.88 -11.20
N PRO A 129 11.22 10.39 -11.52
CA PRO A 129 11.43 9.01 -11.93
C PRO A 129 11.03 8.00 -10.87
N LEU A 130 10.31 6.95 -11.28
CA LEU A 130 9.90 5.83 -10.44
C LEU A 130 10.45 4.52 -11.03
N PRO A 131 11.65 4.09 -10.63
CA PRO A 131 12.20 2.78 -11.02
C PRO A 131 11.33 1.61 -10.57
N GLU A 132 10.55 1.78 -9.50
CA GLU A 132 9.60 0.78 -8.98
C GLU A 132 8.55 0.38 -10.03
N ARG A 133 8.22 1.28 -10.96
CA ARG A 133 7.37 0.97 -12.10
C ARG A 133 8.21 0.29 -13.18
N MET A 134 8.35 -1.03 -13.13
CA MET A 134 9.23 -1.74 -14.07
C MET A 134 8.74 -1.71 -15.53
N MET A 135 7.43 -1.84 -15.73
CA MET A 135 6.85 -1.91 -17.08
C MET A 135 6.47 -0.53 -17.60
N ARG A 136 6.71 -0.32 -18.90
CA ARG A 136 6.14 0.80 -19.65
C ARG A 136 5.23 0.28 -20.75
N ASP A 137 3.98 0.70 -20.68
CA ASP A 137 3.01 0.53 -21.74
C ASP A 137 3.36 1.43 -22.95
N ARG A 138 3.51 0.82 -24.13
CA ARG A 138 3.72 1.51 -25.42
C ARG A 138 2.52 1.42 -26.36
N SER A 139 1.54 0.58 -26.04
CA SER A 139 0.43 0.23 -26.94
C SER A 139 -0.95 0.61 -26.37
N GLY A 140 -1.00 1.14 -25.14
CA GLY A 140 -2.26 1.39 -24.43
C GLY A 140 -2.96 0.07 -24.11
N TYR A 141 -2.21 -0.96 -23.74
CA TYR A 141 -2.74 -2.31 -23.59
C TYR A 141 -3.55 -2.48 -22.30
N PHE A 142 -3.17 -1.76 -21.24
CA PHE A 142 -3.77 -1.99 -19.92
C PHE A 142 -5.14 -1.31 -19.82
N LYS A 143 -6.19 -2.09 -20.11
CA LYS A 143 -7.59 -1.67 -20.13
C LYS A 143 -8.43 -2.65 -19.32
N PRO A 144 -8.36 -2.64 -17.99
CA PRO A 144 -9.04 -3.65 -17.16
C PRO A 144 -10.56 -3.70 -17.39
N ALA A 145 -11.19 -2.57 -17.72
CA ALA A 145 -12.61 -2.53 -18.11
C ALA A 145 -12.98 -3.40 -19.34
N SER A 146 -12.04 -3.82 -20.20
CA SER A 146 -12.34 -4.77 -21.28
C SER A 146 -12.42 -6.22 -20.82
N GLY A 147 -11.96 -6.54 -19.61
CA GLY A 147 -11.92 -7.90 -19.06
C GLY A 147 -11.04 -8.88 -19.86
N LYS A 148 -10.23 -8.37 -20.79
CA LYS A 148 -9.39 -9.15 -21.71
C LYS A 148 -8.11 -8.42 -22.07
N MET A 149 -7.00 -9.15 -22.09
CA MET A 149 -5.72 -8.69 -22.58
C MET A 149 -5.68 -8.78 -24.11
N PRO A 150 -5.01 -7.84 -24.80
CA PRO A 150 -4.89 -7.92 -26.25
C PRO A 150 -3.96 -9.08 -26.65
N ALA A 151 -4.28 -9.76 -27.74
CA ALA A 151 -3.49 -10.88 -28.26
C ALA A 151 -2.03 -10.51 -28.62
N LYS A 152 -1.75 -9.23 -28.83
CA LYS A 152 -0.40 -8.68 -29.02
C LYS A 152 -0.32 -7.33 -28.33
N MET A 153 0.82 -7.07 -27.69
CA MET A 153 1.12 -5.79 -27.06
C MET A 153 2.59 -5.44 -27.18
N THR A 154 2.88 -4.16 -26.98
CA THR A 154 4.26 -3.67 -26.90
C THR A 154 4.48 -3.07 -25.52
N VAL A 155 5.44 -3.64 -24.81
CA VAL A 155 5.93 -3.15 -23.53
C VAL A 155 7.44 -2.95 -23.60
N SER A 156 7.98 -2.16 -22.67
CA SER A 156 9.43 -2.01 -22.53
C SER A 156 9.80 -1.92 -21.05
N SER A 157 10.94 -2.50 -20.67
CA SER A 157 11.52 -2.31 -19.35
C SER A 157 11.96 -0.85 -19.15
N ARG A 158 11.51 -0.24 -18.06
CA ARG A 158 11.83 1.17 -17.74
C ARG A 158 13.31 1.36 -17.45
N ALA A 159 13.90 0.43 -16.72
CA ALA A 159 15.28 0.54 -16.24
C ALA A 159 16.33 0.24 -17.33
N LEU A 160 16.00 -0.58 -18.34
CA LEU A 160 16.89 -0.85 -19.49
C LEU A 160 16.90 0.27 -20.55
N GLY A 161 15.88 1.12 -20.58
CA GLY A 161 15.79 2.17 -21.59
C GLY A 161 16.66 3.38 -21.25
N LYS A 162 17.52 3.83 -22.19
CA LYS A 162 18.03 5.22 -22.19
C LYS A 162 16.90 6.25 -22.12
N SER A 163 15.68 5.83 -22.51
CA SER A 163 14.42 6.57 -22.42
C SER A 163 13.83 6.75 -21.02
N GLY A 164 14.40 6.15 -19.96
CA GLY A 164 14.11 6.55 -18.58
C GLY A 164 14.43 8.04 -18.33
N LEU A 165 15.27 8.63 -19.18
CA LEU A 165 15.53 10.08 -19.26
C LEU A 165 14.45 10.87 -20.03
N ILE A 166 13.61 10.22 -20.84
CA ILE A 166 12.72 10.86 -21.83
C ILE A 166 11.23 10.85 -21.40
N GLU A 167 10.87 10.17 -20.30
CA GLU A 167 9.51 10.29 -19.79
C GLU A 167 9.21 11.75 -19.38
N PRO A 168 8.10 12.33 -19.88
CA PRO A 168 7.67 13.65 -19.45
C PRO A 168 7.47 13.65 -17.93
N ARG A 169 8.22 14.51 -17.26
CA ARG A 169 8.20 14.66 -15.81
C ARG A 169 8.27 16.13 -15.43
N MET A 170 8.09 16.43 -14.16
CA MET A 170 8.29 17.78 -13.67
C MET A 170 9.78 18.16 -13.67
N ASP A 171 10.09 19.30 -14.28
CA ASP A 171 11.46 19.82 -14.35
C ASP A 171 11.99 20.22 -12.96
N GLY A 172 13.21 19.82 -12.63
CA GLY A 172 13.86 20.18 -11.37
C GLY A 172 13.28 19.50 -10.13
N VAL A 173 12.47 18.45 -10.30
CA VAL A 173 11.90 17.67 -9.20
C VAL A 173 12.63 16.34 -9.09
N ALA A 174 13.31 16.14 -7.97
CA ALA A 174 14.07 14.91 -7.68
C ALA A 174 13.29 14.00 -6.71
N PRO A 175 13.41 12.67 -6.85
CA PRO A 175 12.83 11.73 -5.89
C PRO A 175 13.60 11.78 -4.57
N PHE A 176 12.92 11.41 -3.48
CA PHE A 176 13.56 11.06 -2.22
C PHE A 176 14.04 9.58 -2.25
N PRO A 177 14.82 9.12 -1.26
CA PRO A 177 15.29 7.73 -1.21
C PRO A 177 14.14 6.72 -1.33
N GLN A 178 14.42 5.59 -1.97
CA GLN A 178 13.44 4.51 -2.08
C GLN A 178 13.21 3.86 -0.72
N ASP A 179 11.96 3.49 -0.46
CA ASP A 179 11.62 2.69 0.71
C ASP A 179 12.14 1.27 0.54
N LEU A 180 12.86 0.79 1.54
CA LEU A 180 13.37 -0.57 1.53
C LEU A 180 12.25 -1.52 1.92
N ARG A 181 12.19 -2.65 1.21
CA ARG A 181 11.36 -3.79 1.57
C ARG A 181 11.95 -4.48 2.80
N ALA A 182 11.10 -4.95 3.71
CA ALA A 182 11.54 -5.95 4.69
C ALA A 182 11.92 -7.26 3.98
N GLU A 183 12.78 -8.06 4.61
CA GLU A 183 13.32 -9.28 3.99
C GLU A 183 12.22 -10.22 3.47
N HIS A 184 11.13 -10.34 4.24
CA HIS A 184 9.94 -11.15 3.94
C HIS A 184 8.64 -10.34 3.82
N GLY A 185 8.73 -9.01 3.69
CA GLY A 185 7.57 -8.12 3.74
C GLY A 185 7.34 -7.29 2.48
N TYR A 186 6.45 -6.30 2.61
CA TYR A 186 6.18 -5.28 1.60
C TYR A 186 6.78 -3.94 2.04
N ASP A 187 7.03 -3.04 1.10
CA ASP A 187 7.51 -1.67 1.33
C ASP A 187 6.50 -0.78 2.07
N THR A 188 5.30 -1.31 2.37
CA THR A 188 4.22 -0.62 3.09
C THR A 188 4.13 -0.97 4.58
N GLN A 189 5.08 -1.73 5.13
CA GLN A 189 5.11 -2.05 6.56
C GLN A 189 5.40 -0.81 7.42
N GLY A 190 4.56 -0.57 8.43
CA GLY A 190 4.53 0.70 9.17
C GLY A 190 5.72 0.94 10.10
N ASP A 191 6.22 -0.11 10.73
CA ASP A 191 7.42 -0.16 11.56
C ASP A 191 8.70 0.17 10.77
N HIS A 192 8.74 -0.14 9.49
CA HIS A 192 9.86 0.18 8.60
C HIS A 192 9.78 1.59 7.97
N LEU A 193 8.59 2.18 7.92
CA LEU A 193 8.35 3.50 7.31
C LEU A 193 8.49 4.65 8.32
N SER A 194 9.63 4.70 9.02
CA SER A 194 9.96 5.81 9.92
C SER A 194 10.19 7.13 9.15
N LEU A 195 10.05 8.26 9.86
CA LEU A 195 10.33 9.60 9.33
C LEU A 195 11.47 10.24 10.12
N SER A 196 12.68 10.16 9.57
CA SER A 196 13.83 10.87 10.15
C SER A 196 13.73 12.38 9.89
N PRO A 197 14.42 13.23 10.70
CA PRO A 197 14.49 14.66 10.43
C PRO A 197 15.00 15.01 9.02
N LEU A 198 15.96 14.23 8.51
CA LEU A 198 16.48 14.39 7.14
C LEU A 198 15.40 14.13 6.10
N LEU A 199 14.63 13.06 6.26
CA LEU A 199 13.55 12.73 5.34
C LEU A 199 12.41 13.78 5.42
N MET A 200 12.14 14.33 6.60
CA MET A 200 11.19 15.45 6.74
C MET A 200 11.67 16.70 6.00
N GLU A 201 12.96 17.01 6.05
CA GLU A 201 13.55 18.09 5.26
C GLU A 201 13.44 17.83 3.75
N ASP A 202 13.66 16.59 3.31
CA ASP A 202 13.51 16.20 1.91
C ASP A 202 12.06 16.37 1.42
N PHE A 203 11.05 15.99 2.22
CA PHE A 203 9.65 16.25 1.88
C PHE A 203 9.35 17.75 1.77
N PHE A 204 9.92 18.58 2.64
CA PHE A 204 9.77 20.03 2.55
C PHE A 204 10.43 20.62 1.31
N ARG A 205 11.63 20.17 0.96
CA ARG A 205 12.33 20.58 -0.27
C ARG A 205 11.57 20.11 -1.52
N LEU A 206 11.10 18.88 -1.52
CA LEU A 206 10.32 18.27 -2.59
C LEU A 206 9.00 18.98 -2.83
N SER A 207 8.25 19.31 -1.77
CA SER A 207 6.98 20.03 -1.94
C SER A 207 7.18 21.39 -2.60
N ARG A 208 8.28 22.09 -2.26
CA ARG A 208 8.65 23.37 -2.88
C ARG A 208 9.13 23.19 -4.31
N SER A 209 9.93 22.17 -4.62
CA SER A 209 10.40 21.93 -5.98
C SER A 209 9.26 21.61 -6.92
N ILE A 210 8.24 20.86 -6.47
CA ILE A 210 7.03 20.56 -7.25
C ILE A 210 6.34 21.86 -7.67
N VAL A 211 6.00 22.75 -6.72
CA VAL A 211 5.22 23.96 -7.05
C VAL A 211 6.02 25.05 -7.77
N LYS A 212 7.35 25.02 -7.64
CA LYS A 212 8.27 25.93 -8.33
C LYS A 212 8.75 25.43 -9.69
N SER A 213 8.47 24.17 -10.02
CA SER A 213 8.87 23.60 -11.30
C SER A 213 8.28 24.43 -12.46
N PRO A 214 9.06 24.73 -13.51
CA PRO A 214 8.54 25.29 -14.76
C PRO A 214 7.40 24.47 -15.36
N SER A 215 7.41 23.16 -15.10
CA SER A 215 6.36 22.23 -15.51
C SER A 215 5.08 22.32 -14.67
N PHE A 216 5.05 23.07 -13.55
CA PHE A 216 3.84 23.38 -12.78
C PHE A 216 3.02 24.48 -13.48
N ASN A 217 2.28 24.08 -14.52
CA ASN A 217 1.54 25.00 -15.37
C ASN A 217 0.22 24.38 -15.88
N GLN A 218 -0.63 25.18 -16.50
CA GLN A 218 -1.96 24.78 -17.00
C GLN A 218 -1.91 23.63 -18.02
N LYS A 219 -0.82 23.50 -18.78
CA LYS A 219 -0.68 22.41 -19.76
C LYS A 219 -0.62 21.06 -19.05
N ASN A 220 0.18 20.97 -17.99
CA ASN A 220 0.50 19.73 -17.30
C ASN A 220 -0.46 19.41 -16.13
N ILE A 221 -1.13 20.41 -15.55
CA ILE A 221 -2.03 20.24 -14.40
C ILE A 221 -3.48 20.26 -14.90
N GLY A 222 -4.15 19.12 -14.88
CA GLY A 222 -5.56 19.01 -15.28
C GLY A 222 -6.50 19.78 -14.34
N SER A 223 -6.17 19.86 -13.05
CA SER A 223 -6.94 20.61 -12.06
C SER A 223 -6.63 22.11 -12.02
N TRP A 224 -5.98 22.68 -13.05
CA TRP A 224 -5.47 24.05 -13.02
C TRP A 224 -6.58 25.08 -12.82
N THR A 225 -7.64 25.00 -13.62
CA THR A 225 -8.80 25.91 -13.53
C THR A 225 -9.50 25.80 -12.19
N LYS A 226 -9.54 24.60 -11.61
CA LYS A 226 -10.17 24.33 -10.31
C LYS A 226 -9.43 24.97 -9.15
N TYR A 227 -8.10 24.99 -9.15
CA TYR A 227 -7.32 25.41 -7.96
C TYR A 227 -6.41 26.61 -8.17
N PHE A 228 -5.77 26.76 -9.34
CA PHE A 228 -4.67 27.72 -9.54
C PHE A 228 -4.98 28.84 -10.55
N GLY A 229 -6.02 28.69 -11.37
CA GLY A 229 -6.43 29.69 -12.36
C GLY A 229 -6.93 30.98 -11.72
N GLU A 230 -6.94 32.08 -12.48
CA GLU A 230 -7.53 33.32 -11.99
C GLU A 230 -9.05 33.17 -11.79
N PRO A 231 -9.60 33.76 -10.71
CA PRO A 231 -11.03 33.76 -10.47
C PRO A 231 -11.71 34.66 -11.50
N LYS A 232 -12.96 34.34 -11.85
CA LYS A 232 -13.75 35.22 -12.72
C LYS A 232 -13.97 36.58 -12.03
N PRO A 233 -13.96 37.71 -12.76
CA PRO A 233 -14.10 39.05 -12.17
C PRO A 233 -15.36 39.24 -11.33
N GLU A 234 -16.44 38.51 -11.66
CA GLU A 234 -17.75 38.64 -11.01
C GLU A 234 -17.85 37.86 -9.68
N VAL A 235 -16.83 37.06 -9.33
CA VAL A 235 -16.86 36.17 -8.16
C VAL A 235 -16.08 36.78 -7.01
N ASN A 236 -16.64 36.69 -5.80
CA ASN A 236 -15.94 37.09 -4.59
C ASN A 236 -14.68 36.23 -4.39
N GLN A 237 -13.51 36.88 -4.38
CA GLN A 237 -12.23 36.18 -4.25
C GLN A 237 -12.07 35.38 -2.94
N MET A 238 -12.69 35.84 -1.85
CA MET A 238 -12.62 35.14 -0.55
C MET A 238 -13.48 33.88 -0.54
N ASP A 239 -14.66 33.92 -1.15
CA ASP A 239 -15.54 32.75 -1.28
C ASP A 239 -14.92 31.70 -2.20
N GLU A 240 -14.29 32.15 -3.29
CA GLU A 240 -13.54 31.29 -4.19
C GLU A 240 -12.34 30.65 -3.47
N LEU A 241 -11.53 31.45 -2.74
CA LEU A 241 -10.42 30.92 -1.93
C LEU A 241 -10.91 29.85 -0.96
N LYS A 242 -11.99 30.13 -0.24
CA LYS A 242 -12.57 29.21 0.74
C LYS A 242 -12.97 27.89 0.09
N THR A 243 -13.63 27.95 -1.08
CA THR A 243 -14.10 26.79 -1.82
C THR A 243 -12.94 25.94 -2.35
N ARG A 244 -11.99 26.56 -3.04
CA ARG A 244 -10.79 25.88 -3.58
C ARG A 244 -9.97 25.23 -2.49
N LEU A 245 -9.71 25.98 -1.41
CA LEU A 245 -8.92 25.50 -0.29
C LEU A 245 -9.58 24.31 0.40
N ARG A 246 -10.90 24.39 0.65
CA ARG A 246 -11.63 23.31 1.32
C ARG A 246 -11.67 22.05 0.47
N GLY A 247 -11.89 22.18 -0.85
CA GLY A 247 -11.82 21.06 -1.79
C GLY A 247 -10.44 20.40 -1.81
N LEU A 248 -9.38 21.20 -1.97
CA LEU A 248 -8.00 20.71 -2.03
C LEU A 248 -7.58 20.00 -0.74
N LEU A 249 -7.84 20.59 0.43
CA LEU A 249 -7.54 19.99 1.73
C LEU A 249 -8.32 18.70 1.97
N THR A 250 -9.58 18.65 1.54
CA THR A 250 -10.43 17.47 1.72
C THR A 250 -9.90 16.27 0.96
N LEU A 251 -9.46 16.47 -0.29
CA LEU A 251 -8.84 15.41 -1.09
C LEU A 251 -7.46 15.04 -0.56
N ALA A 252 -6.61 16.03 -0.29
CA ALA A 252 -5.24 15.79 0.15
C ALA A 252 -5.18 15.06 1.50
N PHE A 253 -6.07 15.39 2.44
CA PHE A 253 -6.15 14.75 3.74
C PHE A 253 -7.17 13.60 3.79
N ARG A 254 -7.80 13.29 2.65
CA ARG A 254 -8.68 12.12 2.45
C ARG A 254 -9.92 12.11 3.34
N ARG A 255 -10.30 13.28 3.89
CA ARG A 255 -11.44 13.45 4.78
C ARG A 255 -11.88 14.91 4.84
N PRO A 256 -13.13 15.20 5.27
CA PRO A 256 -13.54 16.56 5.59
C PRO A 256 -12.53 17.25 6.51
N VAL A 257 -12.06 18.43 6.11
CA VAL A 257 -11.10 19.18 6.92
C VAL A 257 -11.81 19.85 8.11
N GLN A 258 -11.36 19.51 9.33
CA GLN A 258 -11.84 20.14 10.55
C GLN A 258 -11.61 21.66 10.53
N ASP A 259 -12.54 22.43 11.10
CA ASP A 259 -12.50 23.89 11.07
C ASP A 259 -11.22 24.48 11.68
N LYS A 260 -10.70 23.87 12.75
CA LYS A 260 -9.42 24.29 13.36
C LYS A 260 -8.25 24.19 12.37
N THR A 261 -8.17 23.07 11.65
CA THR A 261 -7.13 22.84 10.64
C THR A 261 -7.36 23.74 9.42
N PHE A 262 -8.59 23.86 8.95
CA PHE A 262 -8.96 24.75 7.85
C PHE A 262 -8.57 26.20 8.12
N LYS A 263 -8.89 26.72 9.32
CA LYS A 263 -8.57 28.09 9.73
C LYS A 263 -7.07 28.38 9.64
N LYS A 264 -6.18 27.44 9.99
CA LYS A 264 -4.73 27.63 9.88
C LYS A 264 -4.29 27.93 8.44
N TYR A 265 -4.72 27.11 7.48
CA TYR A 265 -4.39 27.29 6.07
C TYR A 265 -5.09 28.54 5.50
N PHE A 266 -6.36 28.75 5.84
CA PHE A 266 -7.15 29.88 5.34
C PHE A 266 -6.61 31.22 5.83
N SER A 267 -6.23 31.34 7.10
CA SER A 267 -5.65 32.57 7.66
C SER A 267 -4.34 32.95 6.97
N TYR A 268 -3.45 31.97 6.72
CA TYR A 268 -2.24 32.20 5.93
C TYR A 268 -2.58 32.68 4.52
N ALA A 269 -3.48 31.97 3.82
CA ALA A 269 -3.84 32.31 2.45
C ALA A 269 -4.47 33.70 2.35
N LYS A 270 -5.42 34.02 3.25
CA LYS A 270 -6.02 35.35 3.36
C LYS A 270 -4.97 36.43 3.56
N GLN A 271 -4.02 36.23 4.47
CA GLN A 271 -2.95 37.19 4.72
C GLN A 271 -2.10 37.47 3.47
N GLN A 272 -1.85 36.46 2.62
CA GLN A 272 -1.11 36.67 1.37
C GLN A 272 -1.94 37.44 0.33
N ILE A 273 -3.24 37.15 0.24
CA ILE A 273 -4.13 37.91 -0.64
C ILE A 273 -4.26 39.36 -0.17
N ASP A 274 -4.36 39.61 1.13
CA ASP A 274 -4.39 40.96 1.71
C ASP A 274 -3.10 41.76 1.40
N LYS A 275 -1.98 41.07 1.12
CA LYS A 275 -0.71 41.67 0.66
C LYS A 275 -0.64 41.87 -0.87
N GLY A 276 -1.71 41.57 -1.60
CA GLY A 276 -1.79 41.70 -3.06
C GLY A 276 -1.23 40.49 -3.83
N VAL A 277 -0.94 39.36 -3.18
CA VAL A 277 -0.52 38.14 -3.90
C VAL A 277 -1.73 37.52 -4.60
N VAL A 278 -1.60 37.24 -5.90
CA VAL A 278 -2.67 36.62 -6.69
C VAL A 278 -3.00 35.22 -6.16
N ILE A 279 -4.31 34.89 -6.12
CA ILE A 279 -4.82 33.65 -5.52
C ILE A 279 -4.13 32.39 -6.06
N GLY A 280 -3.79 32.35 -7.36
CA GLY A 280 -3.09 31.20 -7.96
C GLY A 280 -1.74 30.92 -7.32
N ASN A 281 -0.96 31.96 -7.01
CA ASN A 281 0.33 31.83 -6.33
C ASN A 281 0.14 31.46 -4.85
N VAL A 282 -0.86 32.05 -4.18
CA VAL A 282 -1.20 31.67 -2.80
C VAL A 282 -1.58 30.18 -2.72
N MET A 283 -2.37 29.68 -3.66
CA MET A 283 -2.76 28.27 -3.72
C MET A 283 -1.57 27.33 -4.00
N LYS A 284 -0.55 27.78 -4.74
CA LYS A 284 0.72 27.03 -4.90
C LYS A 284 1.49 26.94 -3.58
N ASP A 285 1.60 28.04 -2.84
CA ASP A 285 2.28 28.04 -1.54
C ASP A 285 1.55 27.15 -0.53
N VAL A 286 0.21 27.24 -0.51
CA VAL A 286 -0.63 26.35 0.29
C VAL A 286 -0.45 24.90 -0.11
N LEU A 287 -0.42 24.58 -1.41
CA LEU A 287 -0.18 23.21 -1.88
C LEU A 287 1.17 22.68 -1.39
N SER A 288 2.25 23.48 -1.45
CA SER A 288 3.55 23.06 -0.90
C SER A 288 3.47 22.75 0.61
N ALA A 289 2.72 23.55 1.37
CA ALA A 289 2.48 23.28 2.79
C ALA A 289 1.59 22.03 3.03
N ILE A 290 0.67 21.73 2.14
CA ILE A 290 -0.15 20.51 2.18
C ILE A 290 0.73 19.29 1.93
N LEU A 291 1.53 19.28 0.86
CA LEU A 291 2.35 18.14 0.46
C LEU A 291 3.44 17.79 1.48
N ALA A 292 3.92 18.77 2.27
CA ALA A 292 4.86 18.55 3.37
C ALA A 292 4.19 18.24 4.72
N SER A 293 2.85 18.23 4.80
CA SER A 293 2.12 18.02 6.05
C SER A 293 2.12 16.54 6.46
N PRO A 294 2.29 16.21 7.74
CA PRO A 294 2.05 14.85 8.23
C PRO A 294 0.66 14.32 7.88
N ARG A 295 -0.35 15.20 7.79
CA ARG A 295 -1.71 14.80 7.38
C ARG A 295 -1.81 14.37 5.92
N PHE A 296 -0.91 14.84 5.07
CA PHE A 296 -0.79 14.35 3.70
C PHE A 296 0.05 13.08 3.70
N LEU A 297 1.22 13.09 4.35
CA LEU A 297 2.20 12.01 4.30
C LEU A 297 1.77 10.71 4.99
N TYR A 298 1.03 10.78 6.09
CA TYR A 298 0.67 9.61 6.91
C TYR A 298 -0.71 9.06 6.61
N LEU A 299 -0.78 7.74 6.65
CA LEU A 299 -1.96 6.89 6.61
C LEU A 299 -2.11 6.28 8.00
N TYR A 300 -3.27 6.47 8.59
CA TYR A 300 -3.66 5.92 9.87
C TYR A 300 -5.16 6.04 9.98
N ASP A 301 -5.77 5.12 10.70
CA ASP A 301 -7.16 5.24 11.05
C ASP A 301 -7.31 6.18 12.24
N GLN A 302 -8.38 6.95 12.24
CA GLN A 302 -8.67 7.84 13.36
C GLN A 302 -9.67 7.16 14.28
N ASP A 303 -9.19 6.83 15.48
CA ASP A 303 -10.04 6.61 16.65
C ASP A 303 -10.72 7.94 17.00
N ASP A 304 -11.79 8.28 16.29
CA ASP A 304 -12.63 9.41 16.65
C ASP A 304 -13.48 9.02 17.88
N LYS A 305 -12.84 8.86 19.03
CA LYS A 305 -13.52 8.77 20.33
C LYS A 305 -14.18 10.09 20.72
N GLU A 306 -13.81 11.20 20.08
CA GLU A 306 -14.26 12.54 20.48
C GLU A 306 -15.22 13.25 19.52
N ASN A 307 -15.30 12.99 18.21
CA ASN A 307 -16.19 13.77 17.32
C ASN A 307 -16.39 13.27 15.87
N ALA A 308 -16.77 12.00 15.69
CA ALA A 308 -17.47 11.56 14.49
C ALA A 308 -18.50 10.50 14.88
N GLN A 309 -19.60 10.39 14.15
CA GLN A 309 -20.36 9.15 14.18
C GLN A 309 -19.37 8.02 13.85
N PRO A 310 -19.23 6.97 14.68
CA PRO A 310 -18.22 5.92 14.51
C PRO A 310 -18.18 5.38 13.08
N ASP A 311 -19.37 5.21 12.49
CA ASP A 311 -19.56 4.74 11.11
C ASP A 311 -18.89 5.67 10.07
N SER A 312 -18.90 6.99 10.28
CA SER A 312 -18.37 7.95 9.31
C SER A 312 -16.83 7.98 9.27
N SER A 313 -16.15 7.85 10.42
CA SER A 313 -14.68 7.76 10.46
C SER A 313 -14.23 6.44 9.83
N LEU A 314 -14.88 5.34 10.21
CA LEU A 314 -14.62 4.01 9.65
C LEU A 314 -14.76 3.99 8.12
N ASN A 315 -15.83 4.58 7.59
CA ASN A 315 -16.04 4.67 6.14
C ASN A 315 -14.92 5.45 5.42
N LEU A 316 -14.43 6.54 6.01
CA LEU A 316 -13.34 7.35 5.45
C LEU A 316 -11.99 6.63 5.49
N ASP A 317 -11.77 5.88 6.57
CA ASP A 317 -10.59 5.05 6.75
C ASP A 317 -10.61 3.88 5.76
N LEU A 318 -11.76 3.22 5.58
CA LEU A 318 -11.97 2.18 4.56
C LEU A 318 -11.73 2.70 3.13
N ALA A 319 -12.28 3.87 2.77
CA ALA A 319 -12.01 4.51 1.49
C ALA A 319 -10.52 4.77 1.26
N SER A 320 -9.82 5.23 2.29
CA SER A 320 -8.37 5.45 2.22
C SER A 320 -7.64 4.12 2.03
N ARG A 321 -7.95 3.09 2.83
CA ARG A 321 -7.35 1.76 2.74
C ARG A 321 -7.53 1.14 1.35
N LEU A 322 -8.76 1.13 0.83
CA LEU A 322 -9.08 0.63 -0.52
C LEU A 322 -8.28 1.35 -1.59
N SER A 323 -8.22 2.69 -1.52
CA SER A 323 -7.51 3.48 -2.54
C SER A 323 -6.00 3.29 -2.50
N PHE A 324 -5.39 3.19 -1.32
CA PHE A 324 -3.96 2.91 -1.22
C PHE A 324 -3.61 1.45 -1.56
N PHE A 325 -4.54 0.52 -1.36
CA PHE A 325 -4.37 -0.87 -1.73
C PHE A 325 -4.45 -1.07 -3.25
N LEU A 326 -5.57 -0.68 -3.89
CA LEU A 326 -5.80 -0.94 -5.31
C LEU A 326 -5.15 0.08 -6.24
N TRP A 327 -5.07 1.35 -5.83
CA TRP A 327 -4.60 2.44 -6.68
C TRP A 327 -3.32 3.11 -6.18
N GLY A 328 -2.77 2.67 -5.04
CA GLY A 328 -1.55 3.25 -4.47
C GLY A 328 -1.59 4.77 -4.35
N SER A 329 -2.76 5.37 -4.07
CA SER A 329 -2.99 6.81 -4.17
C SER A 329 -4.20 7.27 -3.35
N LEU A 330 -4.55 8.56 -3.45
CA LEU A 330 -5.70 9.16 -2.79
C LEU A 330 -7.04 8.60 -3.32
N PRO A 331 -8.05 8.42 -2.45
CA PRO A 331 -9.42 8.16 -2.88
C PRO A 331 -9.90 9.30 -3.78
N ASP A 332 -10.63 8.94 -4.84
CA ASP A 332 -11.25 9.93 -5.69
C ASP A 332 -12.51 10.54 -5.03
N GLU A 333 -13.10 11.53 -5.69
CA GLU A 333 -14.27 12.21 -5.16
C GLU A 333 -15.46 11.25 -4.98
N GLU A 334 -15.65 10.28 -5.88
CA GLU A 334 -16.74 9.31 -5.77
C GLU A 334 -16.61 8.44 -4.52
N LEU A 335 -15.44 7.81 -4.32
CA LEU A 335 -15.18 6.96 -3.16
C LEU A 335 -15.25 7.77 -1.86
N LEU A 336 -14.72 8.99 -1.86
CA LEU A 336 -14.76 9.86 -0.68
C LEU A 336 -16.19 10.33 -0.35
N GLN A 337 -17.06 10.55 -1.35
CA GLN A 337 -18.45 10.91 -1.11
C GLN A 337 -19.28 9.71 -0.64
N ALA A 338 -19.04 8.51 -1.16
CA ALA A 338 -19.64 7.28 -0.64
C ALA A 338 -19.25 7.08 0.84
N ALA A 339 -17.98 7.29 1.18
CA ALA A 339 -17.49 7.24 2.55
C ALA A 339 -18.20 8.25 3.47
N LYS A 340 -18.31 9.51 3.03
CA LYS A 340 -18.99 10.56 3.82
C LYS A 340 -20.47 10.26 4.06
N LYS A 341 -21.12 9.58 3.12
CA LYS A 341 -22.53 9.17 3.25
C LYS A 341 -22.71 7.97 4.19
N GLY A 342 -21.63 7.32 4.60
CA GLY A 342 -21.66 6.16 5.50
C GLY A 342 -22.01 4.85 4.80
N VAL A 343 -22.01 4.80 3.46
CA VAL A 343 -22.55 3.65 2.71
C VAL A 343 -21.49 2.62 2.31
N LEU A 344 -20.19 2.87 2.49
CA LEU A 344 -19.13 1.92 2.12
C LEU A 344 -19.05 0.68 3.01
N VAL A 345 -19.69 0.69 4.17
CA VAL A 345 -19.81 -0.50 5.03
C VAL A 345 -20.94 -1.43 4.59
N GLU A 346 -21.80 -0.97 3.66
CA GLU A 346 -22.83 -1.80 3.05
C GLU A 346 -22.19 -2.69 1.98
N GLU A 347 -22.36 -4.02 2.07
CA GLU A 347 -21.71 -5.00 1.20
C GLU A 347 -21.92 -4.71 -0.30
N GLU A 348 -23.14 -4.38 -0.71
CA GLU A 348 -23.47 -4.07 -2.11
C GLU A 348 -22.73 -2.81 -2.60
N GLN A 349 -22.67 -1.76 -1.79
CA GLN A 349 -22.00 -0.51 -2.16
C GLN A 349 -20.49 -0.66 -2.14
N LEU A 350 -19.95 -1.44 -1.20
CA LEU A 350 -18.55 -1.80 -1.14
C LEU A 350 -18.13 -2.56 -2.39
N SER A 351 -18.84 -3.64 -2.73
CA SER A 351 -18.58 -4.45 -3.93
C SER A 351 -18.59 -3.57 -5.18
N LYS A 352 -19.61 -2.72 -5.32
CA LYS A 352 -19.71 -1.80 -6.47
C LYS A 352 -18.52 -0.86 -6.59
N GLN A 353 -18.01 -0.32 -5.46
CA GLN A 353 -16.83 0.54 -5.49
C GLN A 353 -15.56 -0.27 -5.81
N VAL A 354 -15.42 -1.48 -5.28
CA VAL A 354 -14.30 -2.37 -5.60
C VAL A 354 -14.29 -2.71 -7.10
N ASP A 355 -15.41 -3.13 -7.68
CA ASP A 355 -15.53 -3.45 -9.11
C ASP A 355 -15.17 -2.25 -10.01
N ARG A 356 -15.66 -1.06 -9.64
CA ARG A 356 -15.30 0.19 -10.33
C ARG A 356 -13.80 0.45 -10.26
N MET A 357 -13.18 0.23 -9.09
CA MET A 357 -11.75 0.46 -8.90
C MET A 357 -10.88 -0.56 -9.63
N LEU A 358 -11.32 -1.82 -9.70
CA LEU A 358 -10.67 -2.89 -10.44
C LEU A 358 -10.73 -2.65 -11.96
N THR A 359 -11.79 -2.02 -12.46
CA THR A 359 -11.94 -1.69 -13.89
C THR A 359 -11.28 -0.37 -14.30
N ASP A 360 -10.74 0.41 -13.35
CA ASP A 360 -10.04 1.66 -13.63
C ASP A 360 -8.57 1.43 -14.03
N LYS A 361 -8.06 2.25 -14.96
CA LYS A 361 -6.65 2.23 -15.40
C LYS A 361 -5.64 2.42 -14.26
N LYS A 362 -6.04 3.03 -13.14
CA LYS A 362 -5.22 3.20 -11.94
C LYS A 362 -4.86 1.86 -11.28
N LEU A 363 -5.62 0.79 -11.53
CA LEU A 363 -5.29 -0.57 -11.07
C LEU A 363 -3.89 -1.00 -11.52
N LYS A 364 -3.37 -0.45 -12.63
CA LYS A 364 -1.99 -0.71 -13.09
C LYS A 364 -0.96 -0.52 -11.97
N ARG A 365 -1.21 0.40 -11.03
CA ARG A 365 -0.31 0.69 -9.91
C ARG A 365 -0.22 -0.48 -8.92
N PHE A 366 -1.29 -1.21 -8.71
CA PHE A 366 -1.27 -2.46 -7.96
C PHE A 366 -0.41 -3.50 -8.70
N CYS A 367 -0.63 -3.67 -10.00
CA CYS A 367 0.16 -4.60 -10.84
C CYS A 367 1.64 -4.19 -10.99
N ASP A 368 1.97 -2.90 -10.84
CA ASP A 368 3.34 -2.39 -10.86
C ASP A 368 4.08 -2.64 -9.54
N SER A 369 3.36 -2.78 -8.42
CA SER A 369 3.95 -2.77 -7.08
C SER A 369 3.84 -4.14 -6.39
N PHE A 370 2.64 -4.71 -6.34
CA PHE A 370 2.37 -5.94 -5.60
C PHE A 370 3.14 -7.17 -6.15
N PRO A 371 2.99 -7.57 -7.43
CA PRO A 371 3.61 -8.80 -7.92
C PRO A 371 5.14 -8.70 -7.97
N THR A 372 5.69 -7.52 -8.22
CA THR A 372 7.15 -7.30 -8.17
C THR A 372 7.72 -7.61 -6.78
N GLN A 373 7.02 -7.22 -5.72
CA GLN A 373 7.43 -7.48 -4.34
C GLN A 373 7.15 -8.92 -3.92
N TRP A 374 5.95 -9.43 -4.23
CA TRP A 374 5.52 -10.78 -3.89
C TRP A 374 6.45 -11.85 -4.51
N LEU A 375 6.75 -11.74 -5.80
CA LEU A 375 7.64 -12.64 -6.52
C LEU A 375 9.13 -12.33 -6.33
N GLN A 376 9.44 -11.26 -5.58
CA GLN A 376 10.81 -10.80 -5.32
C GLN A 376 11.63 -10.61 -6.60
N LEU A 377 11.00 -10.02 -7.62
CA LEU A 377 11.60 -9.89 -8.94
C LEU A 377 12.88 -9.04 -8.92
N ASP A 378 13.03 -8.16 -7.93
CA ASP A 378 14.26 -7.40 -7.71
C ASP A 378 15.50 -8.30 -7.53
N ARG A 379 15.34 -9.49 -6.93
CA ARG A 379 16.43 -10.47 -6.76
C ARG A 379 16.92 -11.04 -8.08
N ILE A 380 16.07 -11.11 -9.12
CA ILE A 380 16.47 -11.70 -10.40
C ILE A 380 17.59 -10.89 -11.08
N ILE A 381 17.69 -9.58 -10.83
CA ILE A 381 18.75 -8.70 -11.38
C ILE A 381 20.13 -9.18 -10.94
N SER A 382 20.20 -9.71 -9.72
CA SER A 382 21.44 -10.19 -9.11
C SER A 382 21.81 -11.61 -9.54
N ALA A 383 20.94 -12.32 -10.27
CA ALA A 383 21.18 -13.69 -10.68
C ALA A 383 22.39 -13.79 -11.64
N VAL A 384 23.27 -14.75 -11.34
CA VAL A 384 24.46 -15.10 -12.15
C VAL A 384 24.49 -16.62 -12.32
N PRO A 385 23.60 -17.19 -13.16
CA PRO A 385 23.63 -18.62 -13.46
C PRO A 385 24.92 -18.97 -14.22
N ASP A 386 25.33 -20.24 -14.17
CA ASP A 386 26.52 -20.72 -14.87
C ASP A 386 26.43 -20.41 -16.38
N GLU A 387 27.40 -19.63 -16.88
CA GLU A 387 27.42 -19.14 -18.26
C GLU A 387 27.53 -20.27 -19.30
N LYS A 388 28.22 -21.37 -18.97
CA LYS A 388 28.38 -22.50 -19.88
C LYS A 388 27.07 -23.27 -20.03
N LYS A 389 26.33 -23.43 -18.93
CA LYS A 389 25.04 -24.13 -18.90
C LYS A 389 23.90 -23.28 -19.45
N TYR A 390 23.89 -21.97 -19.20
CA TYR A 390 22.81 -21.05 -19.55
C TYR A 390 23.28 -19.93 -20.50
N ARG A 391 23.81 -20.30 -21.66
CA ARG A 391 24.38 -19.35 -22.63
C ARG A 391 23.38 -18.27 -23.07
N ASP A 392 22.11 -18.62 -23.25
CA ASP A 392 21.06 -17.69 -23.71
C ASP A 392 20.66 -16.64 -22.66
N PHE A 393 21.02 -16.86 -21.38
CA PHE A 393 20.88 -15.84 -20.34
C PHE A 393 21.86 -14.67 -20.56
N TYR A 394 22.96 -14.90 -21.28
CA TYR A 394 24.01 -13.93 -21.58
C TYR A 394 23.98 -13.59 -23.08
N TYR A 395 22.99 -12.79 -23.50
CA TYR A 395 22.72 -12.56 -24.92
C TYR A 395 23.63 -11.51 -25.58
N ALA A 396 24.34 -10.66 -24.80
CA ALA A 396 25.36 -9.76 -25.34
C ALA A 396 26.55 -9.54 -24.40
N ALA A 397 27.76 -9.79 -24.93
CA ALA A 397 29.01 -9.59 -24.22
C ALA A 397 29.32 -8.09 -23.99
N PRO A 398 30.04 -7.72 -22.91
CA PRO A 398 30.56 -8.61 -21.87
C PRO A 398 29.65 -8.75 -20.64
N LEU A 399 28.48 -8.09 -20.56
CA LEU A 399 27.73 -7.96 -19.29
C LEU A 399 26.20 -7.88 -19.42
N TYR A 400 25.60 -8.04 -20.60
CA TYR A 400 24.15 -7.98 -20.74
C TYR A 400 23.51 -9.33 -20.43
N ARG A 401 22.75 -9.36 -19.33
CA ARG A 401 21.97 -10.50 -18.84
C ARG A 401 20.49 -10.30 -19.15
N THR A 402 19.78 -11.35 -19.53
CA THR A 402 18.34 -11.31 -19.86
C THR A 402 17.45 -11.01 -18.64
N THR A 403 18.00 -10.99 -17.42
CA THR A 403 17.29 -10.74 -16.14
C THR A 403 16.21 -9.65 -16.19
N MET A 404 16.55 -8.47 -16.72
CA MET A 404 15.64 -7.32 -16.72
C MET A 404 14.58 -7.40 -17.82
N ASP A 405 14.81 -8.19 -18.87
CA ASP A 405 13.82 -8.51 -19.90
C ASP A 405 12.85 -9.60 -19.42
N MET A 406 13.39 -10.62 -18.72
CA MET A 406 12.62 -11.73 -18.16
C MET A 406 11.56 -11.28 -17.14
N MET A 407 11.78 -10.17 -16.42
CA MET A 407 10.80 -9.66 -15.45
C MET A 407 9.46 -9.25 -16.05
N MET A 408 9.42 -8.95 -17.35
CA MET A 408 8.19 -8.45 -17.98
C MET A 408 7.12 -9.55 -18.06
N GLU A 409 7.56 -10.78 -18.33
CA GLU A 409 6.66 -11.94 -18.49
C GLU A 409 5.84 -12.28 -17.25
N PRO A 410 6.42 -12.49 -16.04
CA PRO A 410 5.62 -12.79 -14.85
C PRO A 410 4.68 -11.63 -14.47
N LEU A 411 5.07 -10.38 -14.75
CA LEU A 411 4.20 -9.23 -14.51
C LEU A 411 3.02 -9.19 -15.50
N LEU A 412 3.26 -9.49 -16.77
CA LEU A 412 2.19 -9.60 -17.78
C LEU A 412 1.27 -10.79 -17.53
N LEU A 413 1.81 -11.91 -17.06
CA LEU A 413 1.02 -13.06 -16.64
C LEU A 413 0.11 -12.69 -15.47
N PHE A 414 0.65 -12.04 -14.45
CA PHE A 414 -0.13 -11.54 -13.31
C PHE A 414 -1.26 -10.60 -13.76
N GLU A 415 -0.96 -9.64 -14.64
CA GLU A 415 -1.97 -8.76 -15.22
C GLU A 415 -3.04 -9.51 -15.99
N THR A 416 -2.67 -10.57 -16.72
CA THR A 416 -3.61 -11.40 -17.48
C THR A 416 -4.53 -12.18 -16.56
N VAL A 417 -3.97 -12.85 -15.54
CA VAL A 417 -4.77 -13.59 -14.55
C VAL A 417 -5.76 -12.67 -13.85
N LEU A 418 -5.33 -11.47 -13.47
CA LEU A 418 -6.18 -10.49 -12.80
C LEU A 418 -7.26 -9.89 -13.71
N ILE A 419 -6.91 -9.46 -14.93
CA ILE A 419 -7.85 -8.77 -15.84
C ILE A 419 -8.86 -9.73 -16.45
N GLU A 420 -8.44 -10.95 -16.76
CA GLU A 420 -9.28 -11.95 -17.41
C GLU A 420 -10.02 -12.85 -16.41
N ASP A 421 -9.89 -12.57 -15.11
CA ASP A 421 -10.49 -13.36 -14.02
C ASP A 421 -10.17 -14.87 -14.15
N ARG A 422 -8.89 -15.17 -14.39
CA ARG A 422 -8.41 -16.55 -14.55
C ARG A 422 -8.12 -17.18 -13.21
N SER A 423 -7.99 -18.50 -13.21
CA SER A 423 -7.61 -19.24 -12.00
C SER A 423 -6.26 -18.77 -11.48
N ILE A 424 -6.18 -18.46 -10.18
CA ILE A 424 -4.92 -18.10 -9.52
C ILE A 424 -3.88 -19.22 -9.58
N LEU A 425 -4.31 -20.48 -9.79
CA LEU A 425 -3.42 -21.63 -9.96
C LEU A 425 -2.52 -21.50 -11.19
N GLU A 426 -2.91 -20.70 -12.18
CA GLU A 426 -2.05 -20.45 -13.34
C GLU A 426 -0.76 -19.72 -12.97
N LEU A 427 -0.68 -19.05 -11.82
CA LEU A 427 0.57 -18.46 -11.32
C LEU A 427 1.54 -19.50 -10.73
N ILE A 428 1.06 -20.72 -10.48
CA ILE A 428 1.84 -21.85 -9.92
C ILE A 428 2.24 -22.82 -11.04
N ASP A 429 1.32 -23.10 -11.95
CA ASP A 429 1.48 -24.09 -13.03
C ASP A 429 2.21 -23.54 -14.27
N SER A 430 2.57 -22.24 -14.29
CA SER A 430 3.17 -21.54 -15.44
C SER A 430 4.69 -21.68 -15.59
#